data_AF-X6LYK1-F1
#
_entry.id   AF-X6LYK1-F1
#
_cell.length_a   1.000
_cell.length_b   1.000
_cell.length_c   1.000
_cell.angle_alpha   90.00
_cell.angle_beta   90.00
_cell.angle_gamma   90.00
#
_symmetry.space_group_name_H-M   'P 1'
#
loop_
_entity.id
_entity.type
_entity.pdbx_description
1 polymer ?
#
loop_
_entity_poly.entity_id
_entity_poly.type
_entity_poly.pdbx_seq_one_letter_code
_entity_poly.pdbx_strand_id
1 'polypeptide(L)'
;MPGATQSKSKSKGKSKSKSKSKKGKEKKSKSTGRSSDGKYEMNYETMSKIMKESISAERPAVMEWKPLLKWIRFDESVDNAAQYAFAPMRCRIAGSCHELVVVYLKPSDGGEVVTRLLKLARDPNEDNEYHFNTERQVSQYLSAIAACVNQIYHSRYDLCIWPVETVLFEYQDRRRWATVQAPFLPLNHNIFVKIEPNSGRPCVHDPVVGRYQHCFAAITRGLNLVRDWQGYGVSMDTFIQQCHVQSVSQALLQIRTRPRPEHTFVLVVIDPVLTTCNAHYETDNPTDFGVKALDEWLETHDCSRCRCSYFVRFLFSSTHN
;
A
#
# COMPACT_ATOMS: atom_id res chain seq x y z
N MET A 1 -68.34 -8.85 -50.53
CA MET A 1 -69.56 -9.31 -49.82
C MET A 1 -69.37 -9.09 -48.32
N PRO A 2 -70.43 -8.69 -47.60
CA PRO A 2 -70.35 -7.58 -46.63
C PRO A 2 -70.72 -7.96 -45.18
N GLY A 3 -70.52 -7.00 -44.26
CA GLY A 3 -71.11 -6.95 -42.91
C GLY A 3 -70.09 -6.50 -41.86
N ALA A 4 -69.73 -5.22 -41.68
CA ALA A 4 -70.49 -4.09 -41.14
C ALA A 4 -70.91 -4.22 -39.66
N THR A 5 -70.24 -3.49 -38.75
CA THR A 5 -70.93 -2.57 -37.83
C THR A 5 -69.99 -1.47 -37.30
N GLN A 6 -70.47 -0.24 -37.39
CA GLN A 6 -69.88 0.98 -36.83
C GLN A 6 -70.39 1.19 -35.40
N SER A 7 -69.60 1.87 -34.56
CA SER A 7 -70.12 3.02 -33.81
C SER A 7 -68.98 3.94 -33.34
N LYS A 8 -69.08 5.20 -33.77
CA LYS A 8 -68.29 6.35 -33.34
C LYS A 8 -68.81 6.85 -31.99
N SER A 9 -67.93 7.37 -31.15
CA SER A 9 -68.16 8.69 -30.54
C SER A 9 -66.83 9.42 -30.36
N LYS A 10 -66.76 10.61 -30.97
CA LYS A 10 -65.72 11.61 -30.78
C LYS A 10 -66.22 12.56 -29.69
N SER A 11 -65.41 12.87 -28.71
CA SER A 11 -65.46 14.17 -28.03
C SER A 11 -64.10 14.85 -28.14
N LYS A 12 -64.11 15.95 -28.89
CA LYS A 12 -63.01 16.88 -29.10
C LYS A 12 -62.66 17.57 -27.77
N GLY A 13 -61.39 17.53 -27.39
CA GLY A 13 -60.77 18.49 -26.48
C GLY A 13 -59.45 18.95 -27.09
N LYS A 14 -59.50 20.01 -27.90
CA LYS A 14 -58.31 20.72 -28.41
C LYS A 14 -57.78 21.63 -27.30
N SER A 15 -56.55 21.41 -26.84
CA SER A 15 -55.75 22.48 -26.22
C SER A 15 -54.26 22.27 -26.42
N LYS A 16 -53.74 23.00 -27.41
CA LYS A 16 -52.43 23.67 -27.49
C LYS A 16 -51.17 22.90 -27.05
N SER A 17 -50.45 22.44 -28.07
CA SER A 17 -49.00 22.28 -28.11
C SER A 17 -48.27 23.60 -27.83
N LYS A 18 -47.37 23.64 -26.84
CA LYS A 18 -46.17 24.50 -26.82
C LYS A 18 -45.04 23.82 -26.04
N SER A 19 -43.97 23.53 -26.78
CA SER A 19 -42.57 23.35 -26.39
C SER A 19 -42.22 23.56 -24.91
N LYS A 20 -41.75 22.50 -24.24
CA LYS A 20 -40.82 22.64 -23.11
C LYS A 20 -39.60 21.77 -23.37
N SER A 21 -38.46 22.46 -23.36
CA SER A 21 -37.10 21.95 -23.38
C SER A 21 -36.94 20.78 -22.41
N LYS A 22 -36.50 19.63 -22.92
CA LYS A 22 -35.89 18.59 -22.10
C LYS A 22 -34.55 19.14 -21.61
N LYS A 23 -34.55 19.85 -20.49
CA LYS A 23 -33.37 19.90 -19.61
C LYS A 23 -33.07 18.46 -19.24
N GLY A 24 -31.98 17.93 -19.80
CA GLY A 24 -31.42 16.67 -19.36
C GLY A 24 -31.24 16.76 -17.84
N LYS A 25 -32.03 15.97 -17.10
CA LYS A 25 -31.70 15.68 -15.72
C LYS A 25 -30.39 14.90 -15.80
N GLU A 26 -29.28 15.59 -15.55
CA GLU A 26 -28.05 14.95 -15.10
C GLU A 26 -28.46 14.00 -13.98
N LYS A 27 -28.35 12.71 -14.26
CA LYS A 27 -28.37 11.68 -13.24
C LYS A 27 -27.20 12.02 -12.33
N LYS A 28 -27.46 12.67 -11.20
CA LYS A 28 -26.57 12.59 -10.05
C LYS A 28 -26.37 11.11 -9.79
N SER A 29 -25.22 10.60 -10.23
CA SER A 29 -24.62 9.38 -9.74
C SER A 29 -24.78 9.42 -8.23
N LYS A 30 -25.60 8.53 -7.67
CA LYS A 30 -25.63 8.31 -6.23
C LYS A 30 -24.28 7.72 -5.90
N SER A 31 -23.34 8.55 -5.43
CA SER A 31 -22.10 8.05 -4.85
C SER A 31 -22.48 7.09 -3.73
N THR A 32 -21.96 5.87 -3.79
CA THR A 32 -22.06 4.85 -2.72
C THR A 32 -21.10 5.16 -1.57
N GLY A 33 -20.72 6.43 -1.42
CA GLY A 33 -19.72 6.88 -0.46
C GLY A 33 -20.26 6.92 0.96
N ARG A 34 -19.39 6.72 1.94
CA ARG A 34 -19.73 6.90 3.36
C ARG A 34 -20.04 8.38 3.59
N SER A 35 -20.88 8.71 4.56
CA SER A 35 -21.22 10.10 4.90
C SER A 35 -20.00 10.96 5.29
N SER A 36 -18.89 10.33 5.70
CA SER A 36 -17.63 10.99 5.99
C SER A 36 -16.81 11.37 4.76
N ASP A 37 -17.11 10.83 3.57
CA ASP A 37 -16.33 11.02 2.34
C ASP A 37 -16.21 12.50 1.93
N GLY A 38 -17.20 13.35 2.26
CA GLY A 38 -17.18 14.77 1.93
C GLY A 38 -16.07 15.60 2.62
N LYS A 39 -15.35 15.02 3.60
CA LYS A 39 -14.18 15.64 4.25
C LYS A 39 -12.85 15.23 3.61
N TYR A 40 -12.86 14.33 2.63
CA TYR A 40 -11.68 13.69 2.08
C TYR A 40 -11.59 13.83 0.56
N GLU A 41 -10.37 13.85 0.05
CA GLU A 41 -10.11 13.74 -1.39
C GLU A 41 -10.06 12.26 -1.80
N MET A 42 -10.87 11.85 -2.79
CA MET A 42 -10.96 10.46 -3.33
C MET A 42 -10.47 10.34 -4.78
N ASN A 43 -9.68 11.30 -5.26
CA ASN A 43 -9.13 11.31 -6.62
C ASN A 43 -7.62 11.01 -6.57
N TYR A 44 -7.18 9.84 -7.07
CA TYR A 44 -5.77 9.39 -6.99
C TYR A 44 -4.73 10.41 -7.50
N GLU A 45 -5.00 11.13 -8.59
CA GLU A 45 -4.08 12.16 -9.10
C GLU A 45 -4.01 13.35 -8.13
N THR A 46 -5.17 13.78 -7.63
CA THR A 46 -5.26 14.91 -6.69
C THR A 46 -4.68 14.53 -5.33
N MET A 47 -4.96 13.33 -4.83
CA MET A 47 -4.36 12.75 -3.62
C MET A 47 -2.83 12.68 -3.73
N SER A 48 -2.31 12.19 -4.86
CA SER A 48 -0.86 12.13 -5.11
C SER A 48 -0.24 13.52 -5.10
N LYS A 49 -0.94 14.50 -5.68
CA LYS A 49 -0.50 15.90 -5.70
C LYS A 49 -0.48 16.49 -4.28
N ILE A 50 -1.57 16.37 -3.53
CA ILE A 50 -1.66 16.86 -2.13
C ILE A 50 -0.57 16.23 -1.27
N MET A 51 -0.37 14.91 -1.39
CA MET A 51 0.65 14.19 -0.63
C MET A 51 2.06 14.69 -0.95
N LYS A 52 2.39 14.85 -2.24
CA LYS A 52 3.67 15.41 -2.67
C LYS A 52 3.86 16.85 -2.18
N GLU A 53 2.85 17.70 -2.32
CA GLU A 53 2.89 19.08 -1.80
C GLU A 53 3.14 19.11 -0.29
N SER A 54 2.45 18.27 0.49
CA SER A 54 2.61 18.22 1.94
C SER A 54 3.96 17.64 2.39
N ILE A 55 4.50 16.65 1.68
CA ILE A 55 5.82 16.07 2.01
C ILE A 55 6.95 17.01 1.62
N SER A 56 6.81 17.73 0.50
CA SER A 56 7.81 18.68 0.02
C SER A 56 7.69 20.07 0.65
N ALA A 57 6.63 20.34 1.42
CA ALA A 57 6.47 21.60 2.12
C ALA A 57 7.53 21.78 3.21
N GLU A 58 8.03 23.00 3.35
CA GLU A 58 8.91 23.35 4.45
C GLU A 58 8.18 23.14 5.78
N ARG A 59 8.84 22.45 6.71
CA ARG A 59 8.28 22.20 8.04
C ARG A 59 8.03 23.53 8.75
N PRO A 60 6.84 23.75 9.35
CA PRO A 60 6.57 24.99 10.07
C PRO A 60 7.59 25.26 11.18
N ALA A 61 7.98 26.53 11.34
CA ALA A 61 8.91 26.96 12.39
C ALA A 61 8.33 26.74 13.80
N VAL A 62 7.01 26.80 13.94
CA VAL A 62 6.28 26.54 15.19
C VAL A 62 5.30 25.39 14.94
N MET A 63 5.38 24.36 15.78
CA MET A 63 4.49 23.19 15.73
C MET A 63 3.86 22.92 17.09
N GLU A 64 2.58 22.59 17.08
CA GLU A 64 1.86 22.14 18.27
C GLU A 64 2.14 20.66 18.52
N TRP A 65 3.20 20.40 19.29
CA TRP A 65 3.59 19.04 19.67
C TRP A 65 2.61 18.43 20.66
N LYS A 66 2.19 17.21 20.38
CA LYS A 66 1.34 16.38 21.24
C LYS A 66 2.08 15.12 21.65
N PRO A 67 1.86 14.59 22.86
CA PRO A 67 2.52 13.36 23.29
C PRO A 67 2.05 12.16 22.47
N LEU A 68 2.99 11.28 22.12
CA LEU A 68 2.69 9.91 21.75
C LEU A 68 2.56 9.08 23.04
N LEU A 69 1.68 8.10 23.04
CA LEU A 69 1.60 7.10 24.11
C LEU A 69 2.60 5.97 23.87
N LYS A 70 2.88 5.67 22.60
CA LYS A 70 3.84 4.65 22.17
C LYS A 70 4.29 4.91 20.75
N TRP A 71 5.57 4.71 20.47
CA TRP A 71 6.11 4.60 19.12
C TRP A 71 7.03 3.38 19.06
N ILE A 72 6.63 2.37 18.29
CA ILE A 72 7.46 1.20 18.00
C ILE A 72 8.15 1.45 16.67
N ARG A 73 9.47 1.64 16.74
CA ARG A 73 10.32 1.96 15.59
C ARG A 73 10.63 0.69 14.78
N PHE A 74 11.27 0.85 13.62
CA PHE A 74 11.60 -0.26 12.71
C PHE A 74 12.48 -1.35 13.35
N ASP A 75 13.31 -0.97 14.32
CA ASP A 75 14.26 -1.82 15.04
C ASP A 75 13.70 -2.40 16.35
N GLU A 76 12.38 -2.37 16.52
CA GLU A 76 11.67 -2.78 17.74
C GLU A 76 11.92 -1.92 18.98
N SER A 77 12.73 -0.86 18.87
CA SER A 77 12.85 0.08 19.98
C SER A 77 11.53 0.80 20.22
N VAL A 78 11.18 0.96 21.49
CA VAL A 78 9.92 1.57 21.91
C VAL A 78 10.20 2.90 22.58
N ASP A 79 9.61 3.96 22.05
CA ASP A 79 9.65 5.30 22.61
C ASP A 79 8.27 5.68 23.16
N ASN A 80 8.13 5.72 24.48
CA ASN A 80 6.87 6.05 25.18
C ASN A 80 6.78 7.54 25.57
N ALA A 81 7.78 8.35 25.21
CA ALA A 81 7.84 9.77 25.55
C ALA A 81 8.01 10.68 24.31
N ALA A 82 7.99 10.08 23.12
CA ALA A 82 8.02 10.81 21.86
C ALA A 82 6.81 11.75 21.69
N GLN A 83 6.92 12.65 20.73
CA GLN A 83 5.87 13.61 20.41
C GLN A 83 5.52 13.53 18.92
N TYR A 84 4.31 13.94 18.56
CA TYR A 84 3.84 14.04 17.20
C TYR A 84 3.21 15.40 16.91
N ALA A 85 3.24 15.82 15.65
CA ALA A 85 2.48 16.95 15.13
C ALA A 85 2.01 16.63 13.71
N PHE A 86 0.77 16.97 13.35
CA PHE A 86 0.32 16.82 11.97
C PHE A 86 0.90 17.92 11.09
N ALA A 87 1.30 17.57 9.87
CA ALA A 87 1.65 18.57 8.88
C ALA A 87 0.42 19.42 8.52
N PRO A 88 0.60 20.71 8.22
CA PRO A 88 -0.49 21.53 7.69
C PRO A 88 -0.96 20.97 6.35
N MET A 89 -2.17 20.44 6.31
CA MET A 89 -2.79 19.92 5.09
C MET A 89 -4.11 20.65 4.83
N ARG A 90 -4.34 21.07 3.59
CA ARG A 90 -5.61 21.73 3.20
C ARG A 90 -6.81 20.81 3.31
N CYS A 91 -6.60 19.52 3.07
CA CYS A 91 -7.57 18.45 3.22
C CYS A 91 -6.86 17.15 3.56
N ARG A 92 -7.61 16.18 4.06
CA ARG A 92 -7.10 14.85 4.38
C ARG A 92 -7.31 13.91 3.21
N ILE A 93 -6.43 12.93 3.10
CA ILE A 93 -6.41 11.98 1.98
C ILE A 93 -7.14 10.71 2.46
N ALA A 94 -8.17 10.25 1.75
CA ALA A 94 -8.82 8.98 2.07
C ALA A 94 -8.52 7.91 1.02
N GLY A 95 -8.14 6.73 1.50
CA GLY A 95 -8.30 5.48 0.80
C GLY A 95 -9.65 4.82 1.09
N SER A 96 -9.83 3.61 0.55
CA SER A 96 -11.04 2.79 0.72
C SER A 96 -11.33 2.49 2.20
N CYS A 97 -10.33 2.07 2.97
CA CYS A 97 -10.47 1.71 4.38
C CYS A 97 -9.68 2.62 5.33
N HIS A 98 -8.74 3.41 4.80
CA HIS A 98 -7.81 4.19 5.60
C HIS A 98 -7.83 5.67 5.26
N GLU A 99 -7.46 6.49 6.21
CA GLU A 99 -7.13 7.90 6.04
C GLU A 99 -5.61 8.05 6.11
N LEU A 100 -5.04 8.82 5.19
CA LEU A 100 -3.61 9.10 5.12
C LEU A 100 -3.38 10.57 5.49
N VAL A 101 -2.47 10.79 6.44
CA VAL A 101 -2.04 12.12 6.86
C VAL A 101 -0.52 12.17 7.01
N VAL A 102 0.07 13.32 6.75
CA VAL A 102 1.50 13.52 7.00
C VAL A 102 1.69 13.94 8.46
N VAL A 103 2.61 13.27 9.14
CA VAL A 103 2.93 13.51 10.55
C VAL A 103 4.43 13.74 10.71
N TYR A 104 4.78 14.64 11.62
CA TYR A 104 6.13 14.80 12.13
C TYR A 104 6.24 14.07 13.46
N LEU A 105 7.27 13.27 13.64
CA LEU A 105 7.56 12.55 14.89
C LEU A 105 8.85 13.11 15.47
N LYS A 106 8.83 13.42 16.76
CA LYS A 106 9.98 13.89 17.52
C LYS A 106 10.34 12.84 18.58
N PRO A 107 11.51 12.22 18.49
CA PRO A 107 11.93 11.22 19.47
C PRO A 107 12.22 11.86 20.83
N SER A 108 12.05 11.10 21.92
CA SER A 108 12.27 11.59 23.28
C SER A 108 13.75 11.80 23.63
N ASP A 109 14.63 11.08 22.95
CA ASP A 109 16.09 11.16 23.07
C ASP A 109 16.70 12.45 22.50
N GLY A 110 15.90 13.34 21.92
CA GLY A 110 16.37 14.58 21.30
C GLY A 110 16.96 14.41 19.91
N GLY A 111 16.80 13.23 19.29
CA GLY A 111 17.15 12.96 17.91
C GLY A 111 16.36 13.79 16.88
N GLU A 112 16.64 13.53 15.61
CA GLU A 112 16.05 14.26 14.50
C GLU A 112 14.52 14.08 14.44
N VAL A 113 13.82 15.18 14.14
CA VAL A 113 12.39 15.13 13.83
C VAL A 113 12.20 14.56 12.43
N VAL A 114 11.49 13.44 12.34
CA VAL A 114 11.25 12.72 11.09
C VAL A 114 9.86 13.00 10.52
N THR A 115 9.73 12.92 9.20
CA THR A 115 8.45 13.00 8.49
C THR A 115 7.97 11.60 8.13
N ARG A 116 6.70 11.30 8.39
CA ARG A 116 6.07 10.01 8.10
C ARG A 116 4.68 10.21 7.48
N LEU A 117 4.27 9.23 6.69
CA LEU A 117 2.89 9.00 6.29
C LEU A 117 2.21 8.14 7.36
N LEU A 118 1.16 8.66 7.97
CA LEU A 118 0.39 7.99 8.99
C LEU A 118 -0.92 7.46 8.38
N LYS A 119 -1.18 6.17 8.57
CA LYS A 119 -2.36 5.45 8.11
C LYS A 119 -3.31 5.23 9.28
N LEU A 120 -4.44 5.93 9.26
CA LEU A 120 -5.54 5.81 10.21
C LEU A 120 -6.61 4.88 9.67
N ALA A 121 -7.15 4.00 10.50
CA ALA A 121 -8.36 3.27 10.14
C ALA A 121 -9.56 4.23 10.11
N ARG A 122 -10.41 4.07 9.09
CA ARG A 122 -11.64 4.87 8.97
C ARG A 122 -12.77 4.33 9.84
N ASP A 123 -12.79 3.02 10.11
CA ASP A 123 -13.76 2.43 11.03
C ASP A 123 -13.19 2.48 12.47
N PRO A 124 -13.80 3.25 13.38
CA PRO A 124 -13.37 3.27 14.76
C PRO A 124 -13.64 1.97 15.54
N ASN A 125 -14.43 1.05 14.98
CA ASN A 125 -14.80 -0.22 15.62
C ASN A 125 -13.93 -1.39 15.16
N GLU A 126 -13.08 -1.21 14.14
CA GLU A 126 -12.05 -2.19 13.78
C GLU A 126 -11.04 -2.32 14.93
N ASP A 127 -10.54 -3.54 15.17
CA ASP A 127 -9.42 -3.77 16.07
C ASP A 127 -8.13 -3.21 15.45
N ASN A 128 -7.98 -1.90 15.60
CA ASN A 128 -6.89 -1.14 15.02
C ASN A 128 -5.53 -1.53 15.62
N GLU A 129 -5.52 -2.00 16.87
CA GLU A 129 -4.28 -2.48 17.49
C GLU A 129 -3.79 -3.73 16.80
N TYR A 130 -4.66 -4.74 16.67
CA TYR A 130 -4.32 -5.97 15.98
C TYR A 130 -3.95 -5.68 14.53
N HIS A 131 -4.80 -4.97 13.78
CA HIS A 131 -4.61 -4.68 12.35
C HIS A 131 -3.25 -4.04 12.05
N PHE A 132 -2.90 -2.96 12.76
CA PHE A 132 -1.66 -2.22 12.51
C PHE A 132 -0.41 -2.92 13.08
N ASN A 133 -0.54 -3.65 14.19
CA ASN A 133 0.57 -4.48 14.67
C ASN A 133 0.86 -5.64 13.71
N THR A 134 -0.17 -6.28 13.17
CA THR A 134 -0.01 -7.32 12.15
C THR A 134 0.65 -6.76 10.89
N GLU A 135 0.23 -5.59 10.40
CA GLU A 135 0.86 -4.92 9.24
C GLU A 135 2.37 -4.71 9.46
N ARG A 136 2.78 -4.23 10.64
CA ARG A 136 4.20 -4.06 11.01
C ARG A 136 4.94 -5.40 11.07
N GLN A 137 4.39 -6.40 11.77
CA GLN A 137 5.02 -7.71 11.91
C GLN A 137 5.21 -8.41 10.55
N VAL A 138 4.20 -8.30 9.68
CA VAL A 138 4.29 -8.78 8.30
C VAL A 138 5.42 -8.06 7.56
N SER A 139 5.48 -6.72 7.59
CA SER A 139 6.55 -5.96 6.94
C SER A 139 7.95 -6.41 7.40
N GLN A 140 8.14 -6.66 8.70
CA GLN A 140 9.41 -7.13 9.25
C GLN A 140 9.77 -8.54 8.81
N TYR A 141 8.80 -9.46 8.84
CA TYR A 141 8.96 -10.82 8.34
C TYR A 141 9.38 -10.83 6.87
N LEU A 142 8.69 -10.03 6.04
CA LEU A 142 9.00 -9.90 4.63
C LEU A 142 10.38 -9.25 4.39
N SER A 143 10.76 -8.26 5.19
CA SER A 143 12.08 -7.61 5.14
C SER A 143 13.22 -8.61 5.41
N ALA A 144 13.08 -9.47 6.42
CA ALA A 144 14.06 -10.51 6.71
C ALA A 144 14.22 -11.50 5.55
N ILE A 145 13.11 -11.87 4.90
CA ILE A 145 13.15 -12.77 3.74
C ILE A 145 13.74 -12.06 2.53
N ALA A 146 13.42 -10.78 2.28
CA ALA A 146 14.02 -10.00 1.20
C ALA A 146 15.55 -9.94 1.34
N ALA A 147 16.06 -9.70 2.54
CA ALA A 147 17.50 -9.75 2.83
C ALA A 147 18.11 -11.11 2.50
N CYS A 148 17.47 -12.21 2.91
CA CYS A 148 17.91 -13.57 2.61
C CYS A 148 17.93 -13.85 1.08
N VAL A 149 16.85 -13.52 0.37
CA VAL A 149 16.75 -13.75 -1.08
C VAL A 149 17.79 -12.93 -1.84
N ASN A 150 18.00 -11.67 -1.45
CA ASN A 150 19.02 -10.81 -2.06
C ASN A 150 20.42 -11.40 -1.90
N GLN A 151 20.75 -12.01 -0.75
CA GLN A 151 22.05 -12.64 -0.52
C GLN A 151 22.25 -13.91 -1.35
N ILE A 152 21.20 -14.72 -1.53
CA ILE A 152 21.28 -16.00 -2.27
C ILE A 152 21.33 -15.74 -3.79
N TYR A 153 20.55 -14.79 -4.29
CA TYR A 153 20.35 -14.63 -5.73
C TYR A 153 21.14 -13.47 -6.33
N HIS A 154 22.13 -13.77 -7.17
CA HIS A 154 22.93 -12.77 -7.87
C HIS A 154 22.21 -12.22 -9.11
N SER A 155 21.66 -11.01 -8.96
CA SER A 155 20.88 -10.31 -9.98
C SER A 155 21.25 -8.83 -10.00
N ARG A 156 20.93 -8.07 -11.06
CA ARG A 156 21.11 -6.60 -11.06
C ARG A 156 20.07 -5.85 -10.22
N TYR A 157 19.05 -6.57 -9.77
CA TYR A 157 17.95 -6.08 -8.96
C TYR A 157 18.06 -6.65 -7.55
N ASP A 158 17.90 -5.79 -6.55
CA ASP A 158 17.60 -6.18 -5.17
C ASP A 158 16.17 -5.78 -4.83
N LEU A 159 15.57 -6.49 -3.87
CA LEU A 159 14.25 -6.18 -3.34
C LEU A 159 14.40 -5.51 -1.98
N CYS A 160 13.62 -4.46 -1.72
CA CYS A 160 13.48 -3.89 -0.39
C CYS A 160 12.00 -3.82 -0.03
N ILE A 161 11.62 -4.44 1.08
CA ILE A 161 10.33 -4.18 1.74
C ILE A 161 10.50 -2.89 2.53
N TRP A 162 9.74 -1.86 2.15
CA TRP A 162 9.86 -0.56 2.77
C TRP A 162 9.39 -0.64 4.24
N PRO A 163 10.24 -0.28 5.21
CA PRO A 163 9.93 -0.51 6.62
C PRO A 163 8.66 0.20 7.13
N VAL A 164 8.01 -0.38 8.13
CA VAL A 164 6.79 0.15 8.78
C VAL A 164 7.01 0.29 10.28
N GLU A 165 6.51 1.37 10.86
CA GLU A 165 6.48 1.65 12.31
C GLU A 165 5.02 1.66 12.78
N THR A 166 4.82 1.62 14.09
CA THR A 166 3.48 1.78 14.67
C THR A 166 3.50 2.82 15.78
N VAL A 167 2.40 3.56 15.90
CA VAL A 167 2.22 4.56 16.94
C VAL A 167 0.88 4.38 17.63
N LEU A 168 0.85 4.69 18.92
CA LEU A 168 -0.35 4.87 19.72
C LEU A 168 -0.39 6.31 20.21
N PHE A 169 -1.52 6.98 20.00
CA PHE A 169 -1.69 8.38 20.40
C PHE A 169 -3.16 8.71 20.67
N GLU A 170 -3.40 9.85 21.33
CA GLU A 170 -4.74 10.38 21.53
C GLU A 170 -5.11 11.31 20.36
N TYR A 171 -6.26 11.04 19.76
CA TYR A 171 -6.79 11.78 18.64
C TYR A 171 -8.32 11.83 18.70
N GLN A 172 -8.87 13.05 18.78
CA GLN A 172 -10.31 13.30 18.99
C GLN A 172 -10.84 12.55 20.23
N ASP A 173 -10.16 12.73 21.37
CA ASP A 173 -10.52 12.15 22.68
C ASP A 173 -10.60 10.61 22.70
N ARG A 174 -9.89 9.97 21.76
CA ARG A 174 -9.80 8.51 21.64
C ARG A 174 -8.36 8.08 21.42
N ARG A 175 -8.00 6.93 22.00
CA ARG A 175 -6.74 6.26 21.68
C ARG A 175 -6.83 5.66 20.28
N ARG A 176 -5.80 5.89 19.47
CA ARG A 176 -5.70 5.42 18.09
C ARG A 176 -4.36 4.75 17.88
N TRP A 177 -4.43 3.51 17.41
CA TRP A 177 -3.31 2.84 16.76
C TRP A 177 -3.26 3.22 15.29
N ALA A 178 -2.05 3.37 14.76
CA ALA A 178 -1.80 3.66 13.36
C ALA A 178 -0.45 3.07 12.93
N THR A 179 -0.33 2.66 11.67
CA THR A 179 0.98 2.52 11.04
C THR A 179 1.50 3.87 10.60
N VAL A 180 2.81 4.07 10.76
CA VAL A 180 3.53 5.20 10.19
C VAL A 180 4.67 4.67 9.34
N GLN A 181 4.88 5.27 8.18
CA GLN A 181 5.87 4.83 7.21
C GLN A 181 6.59 6.04 6.62
N ALA A 182 7.90 5.93 6.40
CA ALA A 182 8.64 6.98 5.71
C ALA A 182 8.09 7.16 4.28
N PRO A 183 7.86 8.39 3.81
CA PRO A 183 7.46 8.60 2.43
C PRO A 183 8.60 8.20 1.49
N PHE A 184 8.35 7.24 0.60
CA PHE A 184 9.27 6.93 -0.50
C PHE A 184 8.83 7.68 -1.76
N LEU A 185 9.45 8.83 -2.01
CA LEU A 185 9.14 9.69 -3.16
C LEU A 185 10.42 10.04 -3.92
N PRO A 186 10.91 9.13 -4.79
CA PRO A 186 12.13 9.35 -5.53
C PRO A 186 11.98 10.52 -6.53
N LEU A 187 13.03 11.32 -6.68
CA LEU A 187 13.04 12.48 -7.58
C LEU A 187 13.10 12.02 -9.05
N ASN A 188 12.27 12.65 -9.90
CA ASN A 188 12.12 12.49 -11.36
C ASN A 188 11.81 11.09 -11.93
N HIS A 189 10.81 11.04 -12.83
CA HIS A 189 10.45 9.93 -13.76
C HIS A 189 10.19 8.52 -13.20
N ASN A 190 10.21 8.32 -11.88
CA ASN A 190 9.84 7.04 -11.27
C ASN A 190 8.32 6.92 -11.14
N ILE A 191 7.77 5.84 -11.67
CA ILE A 191 6.34 5.56 -11.65
C ILE A 191 6.05 4.59 -10.50
N PHE A 192 5.06 4.91 -9.67
CA PHE A 192 4.50 3.93 -8.75
C PHE A 192 3.74 2.89 -9.56
N VAL A 193 4.14 1.63 -9.46
CA VAL A 193 3.55 0.54 -10.23
C VAL A 193 2.90 -0.45 -9.27
N LYS A 194 1.65 -0.81 -9.57
CA LYS A 194 1.03 -2.02 -9.03
C LYS A 194 1.34 -3.16 -9.99
N ILE A 195 2.25 -4.03 -9.59
CA ILE A 195 2.72 -5.18 -10.38
C ILE A 195 1.70 -6.31 -10.30
N GLU A 196 1.17 -6.55 -9.11
CA GLU A 196 0.22 -7.62 -8.87
C GLU A 196 -0.81 -7.22 -7.79
N PRO A 197 -2.10 -7.54 -7.98
CA PRO A 197 -3.11 -7.36 -6.94
C PRO A 197 -3.08 -8.45 -5.86
N ASN A 198 -3.71 -8.18 -4.73
CA ASN A 198 -3.98 -9.16 -3.68
C ASN A 198 -4.75 -10.42 -4.17
N SER A 199 -5.57 -10.32 -5.21
CA SER A 199 -6.15 -11.46 -5.95
C SER A 199 -6.28 -11.18 -7.44
N GLY A 200 -6.18 -12.24 -8.25
CA GLY A 200 -6.26 -12.20 -9.70
C GLY A 200 -4.90 -12.16 -10.40
N ARG A 201 -4.96 -11.94 -11.71
CA ARG A 201 -3.77 -11.97 -12.59
C ARG A 201 -2.85 -10.76 -12.34
N PRO A 202 -1.53 -10.92 -12.52
CA PRO A 202 -0.59 -9.81 -12.48
C PRO A 202 -0.98 -8.70 -13.47
N CYS A 203 -0.87 -7.45 -13.03
CA CYS A 203 -1.01 -6.28 -13.90
C CYS A 203 0.20 -6.18 -14.85
N VAL A 204 1.38 -6.57 -14.36
CA VAL A 204 2.64 -6.60 -15.10
C VAL A 204 3.34 -7.93 -14.83
N HIS A 205 3.72 -8.64 -15.89
CA HIS A 205 4.51 -9.86 -15.77
C HIS A 205 5.99 -9.54 -15.52
N ASP A 206 6.32 -9.09 -14.31
CA ASP A 206 7.68 -8.77 -13.92
C ASP A 206 8.44 -10.03 -13.46
N PRO A 207 9.52 -10.45 -14.16
CA PRO A 207 10.28 -11.65 -13.80
C PRO A 207 11.08 -11.49 -12.50
N VAL A 208 11.34 -10.28 -12.03
CA VAL A 208 11.94 -10.02 -10.72
C VAL A 208 10.93 -10.40 -9.64
N VAL A 209 9.70 -9.88 -9.71
CA VAL A 209 8.65 -10.21 -8.72
C VAL A 209 8.33 -11.70 -8.71
N GLY A 210 8.10 -12.32 -9.88
CA GLY A 210 7.85 -13.75 -9.95
C GLY A 210 8.99 -14.59 -9.36
N ARG A 211 10.25 -14.17 -9.53
CA ARG A 211 11.38 -14.82 -8.84
C ARG A 211 11.30 -14.68 -7.33
N TYR A 212 11.09 -13.47 -6.82
CA TYR A 212 11.02 -13.24 -5.37
C TYR A 212 9.87 -14.04 -4.76
N GLN A 213 8.70 -14.07 -5.39
CA GLN A 213 7.58 -14.90 -4.97
C GLN A 213 7.93 -16.38 -4.94
N HIS A 214 8.60 -16.89 -5.98
CA HIS A 214 9.03 -18.28 -6.00
C HIS A 214 10.06 -18.59 -4.90
N CYS A 215 11.06 -17.72 -4.69
CA CYS A 215 12.01 -17.88 -3.58
C CYS A 215 11.30 -17.88 -2.23
N PHE A 216 10.38 -16.94 -2.06
CA PHE A 216 9.60 -16.80 -0.85
C PHE A 216 8.81 -18.08 -0.59
N ALA A 217 8.02 -18.55 -1.56
CA ALA A 217 7.29 -19.80 -1.47
C ALA A 217 8.23 -20.99 -1.18
N ALA A 218 9.41 -21.06 -1.79
CA ALA A 218 10.38 -22.13 -1.50
C ALA A 218 10.90 -22.08 -0.05
N ILE A 219 11.27 -20.89 0.45
CA ILE A 219 11.73 -20.68 1.83
C ILE A 219 10.64 -21.05 2.83
N THR A 220 9.39 -20.69 2.54
CA THR A 220 8.22 -20.97 3.39
C THR A 220 7.60 -22.35 3.13
N ARG A 221 8.21 -23.17 2.27
CA ARG A 221 7.71 -24.51 1.87
C ARG A 221 6.27 -24.47 1.32
N GLY A 222 5.91 -23.40 0.64
CA GLY A 222 4.60 -23.18 0.03
C GLY A 222 3.51 -22.74 1.02
N LEU A 223 3.86 -22.46 2.28
CA LEU A 223 2.87 -22.10 3.30
C LEU A 223 2.42 -20.64 3.22
N ASN A 224 3.29 -19.78 2.68
CA ASN A 224 3.06 -18.35 2.62
C ASN A 224 3.37 -17.81 1.22
N LEU A 225 2.59 -16.83 0.78
CA LEU A 225 2.77 -16.10 -0.46
C LEU A 225 2.68 -14.60 -0.20
N VAL A 226 3.52 -13.81 -0.86
CA VAL A 226 3.39 -12.35 -0.85
C VAL A 226 2.58 -11.92 -2.07
N ARG A 227 1.59 -11.07 -1.83
CA ARG A 227 0.67 -10.50 -2.81
C ARG A 227 0.64 -8.97 -2.68
N ASP A 228 -0.15 -8.33 -3.55
CA ASP A 228 -0.27 -6.87 -3.62
C ASP A 228 1.06 -6.15 -3.86
N TRP A 229 1.87 -6.69 -4.78
CA TRP A 229 3.16 -6.11 -5.13
C TRP A 229 2.99 -4.73 -5.76
N GLN A 230 3.35 -3.70 -5.01
CA GLN A 230 3.28 -2.32 -5.46
C GLN A 230 4.41 -1.48 -4.88
N GLY A 231 4.86 -0.47 -5.63
CA GLY A 231 5.94 0.40 -5.21
C GLY A 231 6.73 0.98 -6.37
N TYR A 232 8.05 1.11 -6.20
CA TYR A 232 8.93 1.81 -7.13
C TYR A 232 10.14 0.96 -7.53
N GLY A 233 10.47 0.95 -8.82
CA GLY A 233 11.79 0.53 -9.28
C GLY A 233 12.71 1.74 -9.41
N VAL A 234 13.80 1.78 -8.67
CA VAL A 234 14.75 2.91 -8.66
C VAL A 234 16.19 2.46 -8.83
N SER A 235 17.09 3.38 -9.20
CA SER A 235 18.52 3.11 -9.10
C SER A 235 18.96 2.95 -7.64
N MET A 236 20.04 2.20 -7.42
CA MET A 236 20.64 2.02 -6.10
C MET A 236 20.99 3.36 -5.43
N ASP A 237 21.56 4.31 -6.19
CA ASP A 237 21.91 5.63 -5.65
C ASP A 237 20.69 6.42 -5.18
N THR A 238 19.60 6.37 -5.95
CA THR A 238 18.32 7.00 -5.56
C THR A 238 17.78 6.36 -4.30
N PHE A 239 17.82 5.03 -4.21
CA PHE A 239 17.39 4.30 -3.02
C PHE A 239 18.19 4.70 -1.78
N ILE A 240 19.52 4.67 -1.86
CA ILE A 240 20.42 5.04 -0.76
C ILE A 240 20.17 6.49 -0.32
N GLN A 241 20.04 7.41 -1.27
CA GLN A 241 19.71 8.81 -0.98
C GLN A 241 18.38 8.92 -0.22
N GLN A 242 17.34 8.21 -0.64
CA GLN A 242 16.04 8.21 0.06
C GLN A 242 16.16 7.62 1.47
N CYS A 243 16.92 6.53 1.66
CA CYS A 243 17.15 5.97 3.00
C CYS A 243 17.81 6.98 3.94
N HIS A 244 18.76 7.78 3.46
CA HIS A 244 19.38 8.84 4.25
C HIS A 244 18.44 10.00 4.55
N VAL A 245 17.76 10.54 3.53
CA VAL A 245 16.84 11.67 3.68
C VAL A 245 15.68 11.33 4.62
N GLN A 246 15.23 10.09 4.63
CA GLN A 246 14.09 9.65 5.44
C GLN A 246 14.47 9.03 6.79
N SER A 247 15.78 8.93 7.08
CA SER A 247 16.34 8.28 8.27
C SER A 247 15.83 6.84 8.43
N VAL A 248 15.99 6.02 7.38
CA VAL A 248 15.56 4.61 7.29
C VAL A 248 16.76 3.70 6.95
N SER A 249 17.72 3.62 7.85
CA SER A 249 18.93 2.81 7.63
C SER A 249 18.65 1.30 7.58
N GLN A 250 17.56 0.83 8.20
CA GLN A 250 17.14 -0.58 8.20
C GLN A 250 16.82 -1.10 6.79
N ALA A 251 16.35 -0.23 5.88
CA ALA A 251 16.12 -0.59 4.48
C ALA A 251 17.43 -0.97 3.76
N LEU A 252 18.55 -0.34 4.14
CA LEU A 252 19.88 -0.63 3.57
C LEU A 252 20.38 -2.04 3.96
N LEU A 253 19.92 -2.59 5.07
CA LEU A 253 20.32 -3.92 5.53
C LEU A 253 19.78 -5.05 4.64
N GLN A 254 18.76 -4.76 3.82
CA GLN A 254 18.15 -5.74 2.92
C GLN A 254 18.93 -5.87 1.61
N ILE A 255 19.58 -4.81 1.15
CA ILE A 255 20.26 -4.75 -0.15
C ILE A 255 21.72 -5.18 -0.04
N ARG A 256 22.34 -5.50 -1.17
CA ARG A 256 23.76 -5.88 -1.20
C ARG A 256 24.66 -4.69 -1.49
N THR A 257 25.79 -4.64 -0.80
CA THR A 257 26.92 -3.81 -1.22
C THR A 257 27.54 -4.38 -2.49
N ARG A 258 27.74 -3.55 -3.51
CA ARG A 258 28.22 -3.98 -4.83
C ARG A 258 29.33 -3.06 -5.34
N PRO A 259 30.28 -3.59 -6.14
CA PRO A 259 31.36 -2.76 -6.71
C PRO A 259 30.90 -1.74 -7.76
N ARG A 260 29.75 -1.95 -8.39
CA ARG A 260 29.18 -1.12 -9.48
C ARG A 260 27.72 -0.73 -9.20
N PRO A 261 27.46 0.12 -8.19
CA PRO A 261 26.10 0.51 -7.80
C PRO A 261 25.31 1.18 -8.94
N GLU A 262 25.99 1.85 -9.87
CA GLU A 262 25.43 2.59 -11.01
C GLU A 262 24.65 1.71 -12.01
N HIS A 263 24.86 0.40 -11.99
CA HIS A 263 24.18 -0.57 -12.86
C HIS A 263 23.15 -1.43 -12.13
N THR A 264 22.80 -1.04 -10.90
CA THR A 264 21.95 -1.83 -10.02
C THR A 264 20.68 -1.06 -9.64
N PHE A 265 19.62 -1.82 -9.47
CA PHE A 265 18.28 -1.30 -9.22
C PHE A 265 17.71 -1.92 -7.95
N VAL A 266 16.87 -1.17 -7.26
CA VAL A 266 16.12 -1.64 -6.10
C VAL A 266 14.64 -1.55 -6.43
N LEU A 267 13.94 -2.69 -6.30
CA LEU A 267 12.49 -2.71 -6.26
C LEU A 267 12.07 -2.46 -4.80
N VAL A 268 11.56 -1.26 -4.54
CA VAL A 268 11.04 -0.87 -3.24
C VAL A 268 9.55 -1.20 -3.20
N VAL A 269 9.15 -2.10 -2.30
CA VAL A 269 7.78 -2.58 -2.15
C VAL A 269 7.13 -1.97 -0.93
N ILE A 270 5.91 -1.47 -1.10
CA ILE A 270 5.13 -0.75 -0.12
C ILE A 270 3.78 -1.44 0.04
N ASP A 271 3.31 -1.57 1.29
CA ASP A 271 2.02 -2.17 1.64
C ASP A 271 1.79 -3.57 1.01
N PRO A 272 2.75 -4.51 1.07
CA PRO A 272 2.54 -5.87 0.58
C PRO A 272 1.57 -6.64 1.48
N VAL A 273 0.84 -7.58 0.89
CA VAL A 273 -0.05 -8.48 1.62
C VAL A 273 0.63 -9.84 1.79
N LEU A 274 0.64 -10.35 3.02
CA LEU A 274 1.00 -11.74 3.28
C LEU A 274 -0.26 -12.60 3.21
N THR A 275 -0.26 -13.56 2.31
CA THR A 275 -1.28 -14.60 2.17
C THR A 275 -0.74 -15.88 2.80
N THR A 276 -1.54 -16.50 3.66
CA THR A 276 -1.18 -17.78 4.29
C THR A 276 -2.21 -18.87 3.97
N CYS A 277 -1.77 -20.13 3.92
CA CYS A 277 -2.70 -21.25 3.74
C CYS A 277 -3.77 -21.34 4.86
N ASN A 278 -3.44 -20.88 6.08
CA ASN A 278 -4.33 -20.96 7.24
C ASN A 278 -5.34 -19.81 7.32
N ALA A 279 -5.02 -18.64 6.77
CA ALA A 279 -5.93 -17.48 6.81
C ALA A 279 -7.25 -17.73 6.08
N HIS A 280 -7.27 -18.66 5.10
CA HIS A 280 -8.52 -19.09 4.46
C HIS A 280 -9.54 -19.67 5.45
N TYR A 281 -9.09 -20.14 6.62
CA TYR A 281 -9.89 -20.91 7.57
C TYR A 281 -10.08 -20.24 8.93
N GLU A 282 -9.23 -19.29 9.33
CA GLU A 282 -9.15 -18.88 10.75
C GLU A 282 -9.20 -17.37 11.04
N THR A 283 -8.89 -16.49 10.09
CA THR A 283 -8.79 -15.05 10.34
C THR A 283 -9.59 -14.27 9.31
N ASP A 284 -10.60 -13.52 9.74
CA ASP A 284 -11.39 -12.57 8.92
C ASP A 284 -10.53 -11.38 8.43
N ASN A 285 -9.32 -11.64 7.90
CA ASN A 285 -8.47 -10.64 7.31
C ASN A 285 -9.00 -10.31 5.90
N PRO A 286 -9.60 -9.13 5.68
CA PRO A 286 -10.31 -8.81 4.44
C PRO A 286 -9.40 -8.72 3.20
N THR A 287 -8.07 -8.74 3.38
CA THR A 287 -7.10 -8.68 2.29
C THR A 287 -6.41 -10.01 2.01
N ASP A 288 -6.57 -11.03 2.87
CA ASP A 288 -5.98 -12.34 2.70
C ASP A 288 -6.96 -13.29 1.97
N PHE A 289 -6.65 -13.61 0.72
CA PHE A 289 -7.46 -14.51 -0.11
C PHE A 289 -7.10 -16.00 0.08
N GLY A 290 -6.15 -16.31 0.97
CA GLY A 290 -5.75 -17.66 1.33
C GLY A 290 -5.40 -18.54 0.13
N VAL A 291 -5.89 -19.78 0.16
CA VAL A 291 -5.60 -20.81 -0.87
C VAL A 291 -5.93 -20.33 -2.29
N LYS A 292 -6.97 -19.52 -2.46
CA LYS A 292 -7.33 -18.99 -3.79
C LYS A 292 -6.20 -18.18 -4.42
N ALA A 293 -5.54 -17.30 -3.66
CA ALA A 293 -4.44 -16.50 -4.19
C ALA A 293 -3.18 -17.35 -4.48
N LEU A 294 -3.00 -18.46 -3.75
CA LEU A 294 -1.95 -19.45 -4.05
C LEU A 294 -2.23 -20.18 -5.36
N ASP A 295 -3.47 -20.64 -5.58
CA ASP A 295 -3.88 -21.31 -6.82
C ASP A 295 -3.74 -20.37 -8.03
N GLU A 296 -4.21 -19.12 -7.91
CA GLU A 296 -4.08 -18.10 -8.96
C GLU A 296 -2.60 -17.80 -9.30
N TRP A 297 -1.71 -17.83 -8.32
CA TRP A 297 -0.28 -17.70 -8.55
C TRP A 297 0.30 -18.92 -9.28
N LEU A 298 -0.06 -20.14 -8.87
CA LEU A 298 0.39 -21.38 -9.55
C LEU A 298 -0.03 -21.41 -11.02
N GLU A 299 -1.22 -20.92 -11.34
CA GLU A 299 -1.73 -20.85 -12.72
C GLU A 299 -0.99 -19.82 -13.58
N THR A 300 -0.44 -18.76 -12.98
CA THR A 300 0.10 -17.60 -13.70
C THR A 300 1.62 -17.47 -13.63
N HIS A 301 2.27 -18.20 -12.71
CA HIS A 301 3.72 -18.16 -12.52
C HIS A 301 4.46 -18.94 -13.60
N ASP A 302 5.41 -18.28 -14.27
CA ASP A 302 6.26 -18.88 -15.30
C ASP A 302 7.70 -19.01 -14.78
N CYS A 303 8.06 -20.23 -14.36
CA CYS A 303 9.39 -20.58 -13.88
C CYS A 303 10.50 -20.36 -14.93
N SER A 304 10.19 -20.53 -16.22
CA SER A 304 11.15 -20.38 -17.32
C SER A 304 11.48 -18.90 -17.52
N ARG A 305 10.45 -18.06 -17.61
CA ARG A 305 10.60 -16.60 -17.71
C ARG A 305 11.27 -16.01 -16.48
N CYS A 306 10.90 -16.47 -15.29
CA CYS A 306 11.48 -16.01 -14.04
C CYS A 306 12.90 -16.56 -13.85
N ARG A 307 13.29 -17.66 -14.51
CA ARG A 307 14.56 -18.38 -14.29
C ARG A 307 14.66 -18.97 -12.88
N CYS A 308 13.59 -19.64 -12.43
CA CYS A 308 13.52 -20.23 -11.09
C CYS A 308 14.43 -21.47 -10.90
N SER A 309 14.89 -22.10 -11.98
CA SER A 309 15.77 -23.27 -11.92
C SER A 309 17.11 -23.01 -11.21
N TYR A 310 17.52 -21.74 -11.06
CA TYR A 310 18.67 -21.35 -10.25
C TYR A 310 18.50 -21.67 -8.75
N PHE A 311 17.27 -21.82 -8.24
CA PHE A 311 16.99 -22.10 -6.83
C PHE A 311 17.12 -23.58 -6.47
N VAL A 312 16.78 -24.49 -7.40
CA VAL A 312 16.83 -25.94 -7.17
C VAL A 312 18.25 -26.43 -6.87
N ARG A 313 19.28 -25.79 -7.45
CA ARG A 313 20.66 -26.19 -7.19
C ARG A 313 21.20 -25.74 -5.85
N PHE A 314 20.69 -24.64 -5.27
CA PHE A 314 21.29 -24.01 -4.08
C PHE A 314 20.65 -24.45 -2.76
N LEU A 315 19.34 -24.73 -2.76
CA LEU A 315 18.61 -25.20 -1.57
C LEU A 315 18.88 -26.68 -1.25
N PHE A 316 19.37 -27.46 -2.23
CA PHE A 316 19.68 -28.88 -2.09
C PHE A 316 21.18 -29.21 -2.20
N SER A 317 22.05 -28.22 -2.44
CA SER A 317 23.51 -28.44 -2.43
C SER A 317 24.15 -28.39 -1.04
N SER A 318 23.43 -27.91 -0.02
CA SER A 318 23.91 -27.82 1.36
C SER A 318 23.61 -29.05 2.22
N THR A 319 23.03 -30.12 1.64
CA THR A 319 22.88 -31.43 2.31
C THR A 319 24.02 -32.42 2.02
N HIS A 320 25.10 -31.96 1.37
CA HIS A 320 26.33 -32.73 1.22
C HIS A 320 27.55 -31.85 1.51
N ASN A 321 27.84 -31.67 2.80
CA ASN A 321 29.18 -31.62 3.36
C ASN A 321 29.12 -31.87 4.87
#